data_AF-A0A1B8DRJ6-F1
#
_entry.id   AF-A0A1B8DRJ6-F1
#
_cell.length_a   1.000
_cell.length_b   1.000
_cell.length_c   1.000
_cell.angle_alpha   90.00
_cell.angle_beta   90.00
_cell.angle_gamma   90.00
#
_symmetry.space_group_name_H-M   'P 1'
#
loop_
_entity.id
_entity.type
_entity.pdbx_description
1 polymer ?
#
loop_
_entity_poly.entity_id
_entity_poly.type
_entity_poly.pdbx_seq_one_letter_code
_entity_poly.pdbx_strand_id
1 'polypeptide(L)'
;MSHLHSNDILFASPGFTWCGVDDLYSRIGSPQRLPVERLDGNPNGPEVPEYCVPPALIFQSSEDIVDAKIFISDFGEAFCQREKCMKLHTPILLTPPEAFFGDDASPAVDVWIAGCTLYEILGERPLFEGFMPDKDHVLAEMVSTLGPLPKHWWDQWQLKTDFFLEDGSWKTDTHRSHVPYSRPLAERLRIMGRGENPATCEFSWEEMEALEELLKRMLAYEPSGRMTTHAALELDWMKGWGRPAMVETDVIS
;
A
#
# COMPACT_ATOMS: atom_id res chain seq x y z
N MET A 1 12.42 10.42 -2.81
CA MET A 1 11.45 9.62 -2.06
C MET A 1 10.12 9.79 -2.75
N SER A 2 9.38 8.72 -2.97
CA SER A 2 8.09 8.77 -3.67
C SER A 2 7.05 8.07 -2.81
N HIS A 3 5.97 8.76 -2.49
CA HIS A 3 4.79 8.12 -1.94
C HIS A 3 4.29 7.11 -2.97
N LEU A 4 4.48 5.81 -2.71
CA LEU A 4 4.10 4.72 -3.61
C LEU A 4 2.92 3.97 -3.00
N HIS A 5 1.70 4.21 -3.43
CA HIS A 5 0.58 3.34 -3.06
C HIS A 5 -0.10 2.75 -4.28
N SER A 6 -1.00 1.78 -4.08
CA SER A 6 -1.70 1.08 -5.17
C SER A 6 -2.37 2.04 -6.17
N ASN A 7 -2.89 3.19 -5.71
CA ASN A 7 -3.49 4.20 -6.60
C ASN A 7 -2.49 5.02 -7.43
N ASP A 8 -1.18 4.91 -7.17
CA ASP A 8 -0.13 5.60 -7.95
C ASP A 8 0.44 4.68 -9.04
N ILE A 9 0.02 3.42 -9.05
CA ILE A 9 0.45 2.40 -10.01
C ILE A 9 -0.50 2.44 -11.21
N LEU A 10 0.03 2.88 -12.35
CA LEU A 10 -0.71 2.98 -13.59
C LEU A 10 -0.38 1.82 -14.51
N PHE A 11 -1.42 1.24 -15.11
CA PHE A 11 -1.27 0.29 -16.22
C PHE A 11 -1.41 1.04 -17.55
N ALA A 12 -0.40 0.91 -18.40
CA ALA A 12 -0.52 1.33 -19.78
C ALA A 12 -1.40 0.34 -20.53
N SER A 13 -2.58 0.79 -20.93
CA SER A 13 -3.44 0.00 -21.79
C SER A 13 -2.88 -0.02 -23.21
N PRO A 14 -2.59 -1.21 -23.78
CA PRO A 14 -2.15 -1.33 -25.18
C PRO A 14 -3.24 -0.90 -26.18
N GLY A 15 -4.50 -0.77 -25.74
CA GLY A 15 -5.68 -0.50 -26.57
C GLY A 15 -5.86 0.94 -27.05
N PHE A 16 -5.11 1.92 -26.55
CA PHE A 16 -5.33 3.34 -26.88
C PHE A 16 -4.35 3.93 -27.89
N THR A 17 -3.34 3.18 -28.34
CA THR A 17 -2.37 3.68 -29.33
C THR A 17 -2.99 3.90 -30.73
N TRP A 18 -4.23 3.46 -30.94
CA TRP A 18 -4.93 3.46 -32.24
C TRP A 18 -6.38 4.00 -32.19
N CYS A 19 -6.86 4.52 -31.06
CA CYS A 19 -8.21 5.08 -30.97
C CYS A 19 -8.18 6.60 -31.14
N GLY A 20 -8.94 7.14 -32.11
CA GLY A 20 -9.20 8.57 -32.20
C GLY A 20 -10.08 9.06 -31.04
N VAL A 21 -10.18 10.38 -30.87
CA VAL A 21 -11.05 10.98 -29.83
C VAL A 21 -12.51 10.54 -30.00
N ASP A 22 -12.98 10.44 -31.24
CA ASP A 22 -14.35 10.00 -31.54
C ASP A 22 -14.56 8.53 -31.18
N ASP A 23 -13.58 7.66 -31.44
CA ASP A 23 -13.64 6.25 -31.05
C ASP A 23 -13.66 6.09 -29.54
N LEU A 24 -12.86 6.89 -28.83
CA LEU A 24 -12.88 6.95 -27.38
C LEU A 24 -14.27 7.33 -26.88
N TYR A 25 -14.85 8.44 -27.36
CA TYR A 25 -16.19 8.89 -26.94
C TYR A 25 -17.30 7.91 -27.33
N SER A 26 -17.14 7.17 -28.43
CA SER A 26 -18.10 6.12 -28.79
C SER A 26 -18.12 4.96 -27.77
N ARG A 27 -16.97 4.68 -27.13
CA ARG A 27 -16.82 3.59 -26.16
C ARG A 27 -17.18 4.01 -24.73
N ILE A 28 -16.68 5.17 -24.29
CA ILE A 28 -16.83 5.63 -22.89
C ILE A 28 -17.91 6.70 -22.71
N GLY A 29 -18.51 7.15 -23.81
CA GLY A 29 -19.46 8.27 -23.81
C GLY A 29 -18.76 9.63 -23.95
N SER A 30 -19.54 10.64 -24.29
CA SER A 30 -19.06 12.02 -24.33
C SER A 30 -18.83 12.57 -22.91
N PRO A 31 -17.80 13.41 -22.69
CA PRO A 31 -17.54 14.02 -21.40
C PRO A 31 -18.76 14.78 -20.87
N GLN A 32 -19.21 14.41 -19.68
CA GLN A 32 -20.30 15.12 -19.01
C GLN A 32 -19.74 16.36 -18.33
N ARG A 33 -20.33 17.53 -18.62
CA ARG A 33 -19.97 18.79 -17.97
C ARG A 33 -20.97 19.05 -16.87
N LEU A 34 -20.51 19.05 -15.62
CA LEU A 34 -21.33 19.38 -14.47
C LEU A 34 -20.99 20.81 -14.02
N PRO A 35 -21.98 21.70 -13.85
CA PRO A 35 -21.71 23.06 -13.41
C PRO A 35 -21.06 23.04 -12.03
N VAL A 36 -20.04 23.89 -11.84
CA VAL A 36 -19.48 24.13 -10.51
C VAL A 36 -20.36 25.19 -9.86
N GLU A 37 -21.00 24.88 -8.74
CA GLU A 37 -21.90 25.80 -8.05
C GLU A 37 -21.47 25.98 -6.60
N ARG A 38 -21.62 27.20 -6.08
CA ARG A 38 -21.33 27.49 -4.67
C ARG A 38 -22.48 26.97 -3.82
N LEU A 39 -22.13 26.32 -2.70
CA LEU A 39 -23.11 25.82 -1.73
C LEU A 39 -23.95 26.93 -1.06
N ASP A 40 -23.45 28.17 -1.06
CA ASP A 40 -24.16 29.35 -0.55
C ASP A 40 -25.08 30.02 -1.58
N GLY A 41 -25.15 29.49 -2.81
CA GLY A 41 -26.01 30.00 -3.90
C GLY A 41 -25.54 31.30 -4.55
N ASN A 42 -24.40 31.85 -4.15
CA ASN A 42 -23.82 33.04 -4.77
C ASN A 42 -23.17 32.71 -6.12
N PRO A 43 -23.00 33.71 -7.01
CA PRO A 43 -22.26 33.50 -8.25
C PRO A 43 -20.79 33.15 -7.98
N ASN A 44 -20.22 32.34 -8.88
CA ASN A 44 -18.78 32.05 -8.90
C ASN A 44 -17.97 33.31 -9.28
N GLY A 45 -16.76 33.41 -8.73
CA GLY A 45 -15.75 34.36 -9.20
C GLY A 45 -15.12 33.91 -10.52
N PRO A 46 -14.40 34.80 -11.22
CA PRO A 46 -13.74 34.49 -12.48
C PRO A 46 -12.61 33.45 -12.34
N GLU A 47 -12.15 33.16 -11.12
CA GLU A 47 -11.10 32.18 -10.85
C GLU A 47 -11.61 30.73 -10.81
N VAL A 48 -12.93 30.53 -10.79
CA VAL A 48 -13.55 29.20 -10.67
C VAL A 48 -13.94 28.67 -12.05
N PRO A 49 -13.58 27.43 -12.41
CA PRO A 49 -14.04 26.80 -13.64
C PRO A 49 -15.56 26.78 -13.73
N GLU A 50 -16.13 27.03 -14.92
CA GLU A 50 -17.58 27.02 -15.13
C GLU A 50 -18.20 25.63 -14.89
N TYR A 51 -17.44 24.57 -15.18
CA TYR A 51 -17.85 23.19 -15.02
C TYR A 51 -16.69 22.29 -14.64
N CYS A 52 -17.00 21.14 -14.05
CA CYS A 52 -16.10 20.02 -13.90
C CYS A 52 -16.52 18.88 -14.84
N VAL A 53 -15.55 18.02 -15.16
CA VAL A 53 -15.79 16.81 -15.95
C VAL A 53 -15.45 15.62 -15.04
N PRO A 54 -16.45 14.82 -14.63
CA PRO A 54 -16.18 13.61 -13.88
C PRO A 54 -15.27 12.65 -14.66
N PRO A 55 -14.42 11.88 -13.97
CA PRO A 55 -13.59 10.89 -14.64
C PRO A 55 -14.46 9.83 -15.32
N ALA A 56 -14.07 9.42 -16.52
CA ALA A 56 -14.65 8.23 -17.14
C ALA A 56 -14.09 6.99 -16.44
N LEU A 57 -14.97 6.13 -15.93
CA LEU A 57 -14.59 4.89 -15.29
C LEU A 57 -14.73 3.74 -16.29
N ILE A 58 -13.63 3.05 -16.55
CA ILE A 58 -13.58 1.85 -17.37
C ILE A 58 -13.34 0.68 -16.42
N PHE A 59 -14.22 -0.32 -16.50
CA PHE A 59 -14.06 -1.57 -15.76
C PHE A 59 -13.67 -2.66 -16.76
N GLN A 60 -12.54 -3.31 -16.50
CA GLN A 60 -12.04 -4.43 -17.30
C GLN A 60 -11.66 -5.55 -16.33
N SER A 61 -11.86 -6.81 -16.73
CA SER A 61 -11.36 -7.96 -15.96
C SER A 61 -9.84 -7.91 -15.93
N SER A 62 -9.22 -8.22 -14.79
CA SER A 62 -7.77 -8.36 -14.70
C SER A 62 -7.25 -9.47 -15.62
N GLU A 63 -8.04 -10.51 -15.88
CA GLU A 63 -7.73 -11.60 -16.81
C GLU A 63 -7.58 -11.13 -18.26
N ASP A 64 -8.21 -10.00 -18.62
CA ASP A 64 -8.14 -9.42 -19.97
C ASP A 64 -6.96 -8.44 -20.12
N ILE A 65 -6.22 -8.16 -19.04
CA ILE A 65 -5.08 -7.25 -19.03
C ILE A 65 -3.81 -8.08 -19.33
N VAL A 66 -3.40 -8.06 -20.60
CA VAL A 66 -2.17 -8.70 -21.08
C VAL A 66 -1.09 -7.67 -21.40
N ASP A 67 0.17 -8.00 -21.13
CA ASP A 67 1.37 -7.20 -21.46
C ASP A 67 1.32 -5.74 -20.96
N ALA A 68 0.65 -5.50 -19.83
CA ALA A 68 0.49 -4.15 -19.32
C ALA A 68 1.81 -3.58 -18.79
N LYS A 69 2.25 -2.46 -19.37
CA LYS A 69 3.39 -1.72 -18.85
C LYS A 69 2.99 -0.98 -17.57
N ILE A 70 3.79 -1.10 -16.53
CA ILE A 70 3.52 -0.47 -15.23
C ILE A 70 4.32 0.83 -15.11
N PHE A 71 3.65 1.89 -14.64
CA PHE A 71 4.26 3.18 -14.34
C PHE A 71 3.94 3.61 -12.91
N ILE A 72 4.93 4.18 -12.23
CA ILE A 72 4.70 4.92 -10.99
C ILE A 72 4.38 6.36 -11.37
N SER A 73 3.33 6.90 -10.78
CA SER A 73 2.88 8.28 -10.98
C SER A 73 2.80 9.05 -9.66
N ASP A 74 2.20 10.24 -9.71
CA ASP A 74 2.01 11.15 -8.58
C ASP A 74 3.24 11.44 -7.72
N PHE A 75 4.19 12.16 -8.30
CA PHE A 75 5.36 12.68 -7.58
C PHE A 75 5.06 14.02 -6.88
N GLY A 76 3.80 14.38 -6.65
CA GLY A 76 3.41 15.67 -6.06
C GLY A 76 3.96 15.90 -4.65
N GLU A 77 4.13 14.82 -3.90
CA GLU A 77 4.70 14.81 -2.53
C GLU A 77 6.13 14.25 -2.50
N ALA A 78 6.77 14.07 -3.67
CA ALA A 78 8.13 13.57 -3.73
C ALA A 78 9.15 14.64 -3.30
N PHE A 79 10.13 14.26 -2.48
CA PHE A 79 11.20 15.15 -2.03
C PHE A 79 12.59 14.55 -2.22
N CYS A 80 13.59 15.42 -2.31
CA CYS A 80 14.98 15.02 -2.48
C CYS A 80 15.53 14.50 -1.15
N GLN A 81 16.35 13.45 -1.19
CA GLN A 81 16.98 12.88 0.02
C GLN A 81 17.83 13.90 0.81
N ARG A 82 18.32 14.95 0.15
CA ARG A 82 19.12 16.02 0.76
C ARG A 82 18.26 17.01 1.56
N GLU A 83 16.94 16.96 1.40
CA GLU A 83 15.99 17.81 2.08
C GLU A 83 15.44 17.05 3.29
N LYS A 84 15.40 17.72 4.44
CA LYS A 84 14.73 17.15 5.61
C LYS A 84 13.22 17.23 5.41
N CYS A 85 12.58 16.08 5.30
CA CYS A 85 11.13 15.98 5.38
C CYS A 85 10.75 15.47 6.77
N MET A 86 10.07 16.31 7.54
CA MET A 86 9.58 15.94 8.88
C MET A 86 8.11 15.49 8.87
N LYS A 87 7.42 15.60 7.72
CA LYS A 87 6.00 15.24 7.63
C LYS A 87 5.71 14.50 6.33
N LEU A 88 5.41 13.21 6.47
CA LEU A 88 4.92 12.39 5.36
C LEU A 88 3.41 12.60 5.19
N HIS A 89 2.98 12.84 3.96
CA HIS A 89 1.56 12.93 3.58
C HIS A 89 1.01 11.58 3.10
N THR A 90 1.57 10.47 3.59
CA THR A 90 1.15 9.10 3.26
C THR A 90 -0.19 8.75 3.91
N PRO A 91 -1.05 7.92 3.27
CA PRO A 91 -2.16 7.27 3.94
C PRO A 91 -1.71 6.60 5.25
N ILE A 92 -2.52 6.74 6.31
CA ILE A 92 -2.11 6.33 7.67
C ILE A 92 -1.75 4.84 7.78
N LEU A 93 -2.42 3.97 7.01
CA LEU A 93 -2.16 2.53 6.99
C LEU A 93 -0.83 2.17 6.30
N LEU A 94 -0.26 3.04 5.49
CA LEU A 94 1.03 2.83 4.83
C LEU A 94 2.16 3.61 5.53
N THR A 95 1.81 4.40 6.55
CA THR A 95 2.78 5.24 7.25
C THR A 95 3.75 4.36 8.04
N PRO A 96 5.08 4.53 7.86
CA PRO A 96 6.05 3.73 8.56
C PRO A 96 6.13 4.14 10.05
N PRO A 97 6.57 3.23 10.94
CA PRO A 97 6.54 3.42 12.39
C PRO A 97 7.32 4.66 12.85
N GLU A 98 8.50 4.92 12.27
CA GLU A 98 9.38 6.03 12.63
C GLU A 98 8.70 7.41 12.47
N ALA A 99 7.74 7.52 11.54
CA ALA A 99 6.98 8.74 11.32
C ALA A 99 5.97 9.02 12.44
N PHE A 100 5.47 7.99 13.13
CA PHE A 100 4.60 8.15 14.31
C PHE A 100 5.36 8.58 15.57
N PHE A 101 6.68 8.31 15.61
CA PHE A 101 7.55 8.68 16.72
C PHE A 101 8.37 9.96 16.47
N GLY A 102 8.22 10.57 15.28
CA GLY A 102 8.81 11.87 14.96
C GLY A 102 10.27 11.80 14.53
N ASP A 103 10.72 10.64 14.06
CA ASP A 103 12.06 10.48 13.49
C ASP A 103 12.11 11.04 12.05
N ASP A 104 13.32 11.41 11.61
CA ASP A 104 13.55 11.97 10.28
C ASP A 104 13.26 10.93 9.17
N ALA A 105 12.54 11.34 8.12
CA ALA A 105 12.27 10.48 6.97
C ALA A 105 13.57 10.13 6.22
N SER A 106 13.71 8.87 5.80
CA SER A 106 14.83 8.36 5.03
C SER A 106 14.35 7.48 3.86
N PRO A 107 15.18 7.15 2.86
CA PRO A 107 14.75 6.27 1.76
C PRO A 107 14.20 4.91 2.20
N ALA A 108 14.42 4.49 3.45
CA ALA A 108 13.81 3.31 4.04
C ALA A 108 12.26 3.41 4.10
N VAL A 109 11.70 4.62 4.12
CA VAL A 109 10.24 4.85 4.06
C VAL A 109 9.64 4.23 2.81
N ASP A 110 10.26 4.45 1.64
CA ASP A 110 9.79 3.89 0.37
C ASP A 110 9.78 2.35 0.40
N VAL A 111 10.73 1.72 1.10
CA VAL A 111 10.79 0.26 1.24
C VAL A 111 9.67 -0.27 2.13
N TRP A 112 9.36 0.42 3.23
CA TRP A 112 8.22 0.05 4.08
C TRP A 112 6.92 0.11 3.29
N ILE A 113 6.70 1.24 2.63
CA ILE A 113 5.51 1.49 1.83
C ILE A 113 5.40 0.44 0.71
N ALA A 114 6.49 0.17 -0.02
CA ALA A 114 6.52 -0.87 -1.05
C ALA A 114 6.20 -2.27 -0.50
N GLY A 115 6.62 -2.59 0.72
CA GLY A 115 6.28 -3.86 1.38
C GLY A 115 4.79 -3.96 1.70
N CYS A 116 4.18 -2.88 2.22
CA CYS A 116 2.74 -2.82 2.45
C CYS A 116 1.94 -2.94 1.13
N THR A 117 2.36 -2.21 0.10
CA THR A 117 1.71 -2.22 -1.22
C THR A 117 1.86 -3.57 -1.93
N LEU A 118 3.02 -4.23 -1.81
CA LEU A 118 3.22 -5.59 -2.34
C LEU A 118 2.21 -6.57 -1.73
N TYR A 119 2.07 -6.56 -0.40
CA TYR A 119 1.06 -7.39 0.28
C TYR A 119 -0.36 -7.03 -0.18
N GLU A 120 -0.68 -5.74 -0.29
CA GLU A 120 -2.00 -5.26 -0.70
C GLU A 120 -2.40 -5.75 -2.09
N ILE A 121 -1.48 -5.68 -3.05
CA ILE A 121 -1.71 -6.15 -4.42
C ILE A 121 -1.92 -7.67 -4.44
N LEU A 122 -1.08 -8.43 -3.75
CA LEU A 122 -1.17 -9.90 -3.74
C LEU A 122 -2.43 -10.40 -3.01
N GLY A 123 -2.79 -9.75 -1.89
CA GLY A 123 -3.90 -10.16 -1.03
C GLY A 123 -5.22 -9.44 -1.22
N GLU A 124 -5.29 -8.47 -2.15
CA GLU A 124 -6.46 -7.62 -2.41
C GLU A 124 -7.01 -6.89 -1.17
N ARG A 125 -6.17 -6.76 -0.14
CA ARG A 125 -6.51 -6.17 1.16
C ARG A 125 -5.27 -5.56 1.82
N PRO A 126 -5.40 -4.44 2.54
CA PRO A 126 -4.26 -3.80 3.17
C PRO A 126 -3.64 -4.70 4.25
N LEU A 127 -2.32 -4.63 4.41
CA LEU A 127 -1.60 -5.40 5.43
C LEU A 127 -2.05 -5.05 6.85
N PHE A 128 -2.22 -3.76 7.13
CA PHE A 128 -2.76 -3.25 8.37
C PHE A 128 -4.20 -2.80 8.13
N GLU A 129 -5.13 -3.25 8.98
CA GLU A 129 -6.56 -3.05 8.76
C GLU A 129 -7.18 -2.17 9.84
N GLY A 130 -8.07 -1.25 9.45
CA GLY A 130 -8.82 -0.45 10.41
C GLY A 130 -9.94 0.35 9.77
N PHE A 131 -11.03 0.54 10.50
CA PHE A 131 -12.10 1.45 10.11
C PHE A 131 -11.84 2.82 10.74
N MET A 132 -11.55 3.82 9.91
CA MET A 132 -11.12 5.16 10.35
C MET A 132 -9.98 5.11 11.40
N PRO A 133 -8.85 4.44 11.09
CA PRO A 133 -7.80 4.20 12.06
C PRO A 133 -7.08 5.50 12.43
N ASP A 134 -6.69 5.61 13.70
CA ASP A 134 -5.71 6.57 14.17
C ASP A 134 -4.33 5.91 14.33
N LYS A 135 -3.32 6.69 14.75
CA LYS A 135 -1.94 6.20 14.89
C LYS A 135 -1.83 4.99 15.83
N ASP A 136 -2.57 4.99 16.94
CA ASP A 136 -2.45 3.99 17.98
C ASP A 136 -3.07 2.67 17.50
N HIS A 137 -4.15 2.75 16.71
CA HIS A 137 -4.70 1.59 16.01
C HIS A 137 -3.71 0.99 15.02
N VAL A 138 -3.04 1.83 14.21
CA VAL A 138 -2.05 1.34 13.25
C VAL A 138 -0.86 0.70 13.94
N LEU A 139 -0.35 1.28 15.04
CA LEU A 139 0.72 0.67 15.84
C LEU A 139 0.31 -0.67 16.44
N ALA A 140 -0.97 -0.82 16.86
CA ALA A 140 -1.49 -2.09 17.34
C ALA A 140 -1.53 -3.15 16.22
N GLU A 141 -2.01 -2.80 15.03
CA GLU A 141 -2.00 -3.69 13.86
C GLU A 141 -0.58 -4.07 13.42
N MET A 142 0.38 -3.14 13.50
CA MET A 142 1.79 -3.44 13.27
C MET A 142 2.29 -4.49 14.26
N VAL A 143 2.05 -4.31 15.57
CA VAL A 143 2.47 -5.27 16.60
C VAL A 143 1.80 -6.63 16.42
N SER A 144 0.50 -6.63 16.11
CA SER A 144 -0.29 -7.82 15.82
C SER A 144 0.32 -8.66 14.68
N THR A 145 0.89 -7.97 13.69
CA THR A 145 1.35 -8.55 12.42
C THR A 145 2.83 -8.91 12.43
N LEU A 146 3.68 -7.98 12.90
CA LEU A 146 5.14 -8.04 12.81
C LEU A 146 5.81 -8.42 14.14
N GLY A 147 5.03 -8.47 15.23
CA GLY A 147 5.55 -8.69 16.58
C GLY A 147 5.94 -7.37 17.29
N PRO A 148 6.60 -7.46 18.44
CA PRO A 148 6.77 -6.33 19.36
C PRO A 148 7.58 -5.19 18.74
N LEU A 149 7.16 -3.95 19.03
CA LEU A 149 7.92 -2.75 18.68
C LEU A 149 9.29 -2.73 19.39
N PRO A 150 10.30 -2.05 18.80
CA PRO A 150 11.52 -1.70 19.52
C PRO A 150 11.20 -1.02 20.86
N LYS A 151 11.95 -1.38 21.91
CA LYS A 151 11.67 -0.95 23.28
C LYS A 151 11.48 0.56 23.42
N HIS A 152 12.34 1.33 22.75
CA HIS A 152 12.31 2.79 22.86
C HIS A 152 11.02 3.41 22.29
N TRP A 153 10.43 2.84 21.24
CA TRP A 153 9.11 3.22 20.71
C TRP A 153 7.96 2.67 21.59
N TRP A 154 8.08 1.42 22.05
CA TRP A 154 7.09 0.81 22.96
C TRP A 154 6.91 1.61 24.27
N ASP A 155 8.01 2.10 24.84
CA ASP A 155 7.99 2.90 26.06
C ASP A 155 7.31 4.27 25.83
N GLN A 156 7.48 4.86 24.65
CA GLN A 156 6.88 6.16 24.28
C GLN A 156 5.38 6.06 24.00
N TRP A 157 4.89 4.90 23.54
CA TRP A 157 3.50 4.70 23.19
C TRP A 157 2.58 4.70 24.42
N GLN A 158 1.83 5.80 24.63
CA GLN A 158 1.01 6.00 25.84
C GLN A 158 -0.27 5.16 25.86
N LEU A 159 -0.93 4.98 24.71
CA LEU A 159 -2.23 4.28 24.62
C LEU A 159 -2.10 2.77 24.33
N LYS A 160 -0.90 2.20 24.44
CA LYS A 160 -0.67 0.76 24.22
C LYS A 160 -1.56 -0.14 25.08
N THR A 161 -1.90 0.30 26.31
CA THR A 161 -2.75 -0.46 27.25
C THR A 161 -4.22 -0.56 26.84
N ASP A 162 -4.63 0.22 25.84
CA ASP A 162 -5.93 0.05 25.21
C ASP A 162 -5.99 -1.20 24.32
N PHE A 163 -4.84 -1.68 23.84
CA PHE A 163 -4.74 -2.80 22.90
C PHE A 163 -4.04 -4.04 23.51
N PHE A 164 -3.20 -3.84 24.51
CA PHE A 164 -2.39 -4.92 25.11
C PHE A 164 -2.54 -4.97 26.64
N LEU A 165 -2.45 -6.18 27.18
CA LEU A 165 -2.32 -6.42 28.62
C LEU A 165 -0.90 -6.08 29.11
N GLU A 166 -0.69 -6.06 30.42
CA GLU A 166 0.62 -5.71 31.02
C GLU A 166 1.75 -6.67 30.59
N ASP A 167 1.42 -7.92 30.27
CA ASP A 167 2.35 -8.92 29.75
C ASP A 167 2.63 -8.78 28.24
N GLY A 168 2.01 -7.80 27.57
CA GLY A 168 2.12 -7.54 26.14
C GLY A 168 1.18 -8.37 25.26
N SER A 169 0.33 -9.21 25.85
CA SER A 169 -0.65 -10.00 25.08
C SER A 169 -1.82 -9.14 24.57
N TRP A 170 -2.40 -9.55 23.44
CA TRP A 170 -3.52 -8.86 22.80
C TRP A 170 -4.76 -8.84 23.70
N LYS A 171 -5.33 -7.65 23.92
CA LYS A 171 -6.49 -7.45 24.78
C LYS A 171 -7.76 -7.65 23.98
N THR A 172 -8.62 -8.58 24.42
CA THR A 172 -9.90 -8.89 23.74
C THR A 172 -11.07 -8.02 24.20
N ASP A 173 -10.98 -7.46 25.40
CA ASP A 173 -11.99 -6.58 25.99
C ASP A 173 -11.49 -5.13 25.99
N THR A 174 -11.73 -4.42 24.89
CA THR A 174 -11.40 -3.00 24.77
C THR A 174 -12.47 -2.21 24.04
N HIS A 175 -12.51 -0.92 24.35
CA HIS A 175 -13.41 0.06 23.75
C HIS A 175 -12.95 0.49 22.35
N ARG A 176 -11.71 0.17 21.96
CA ARG A 176 -11.14 0.49 20.65
C ARG A 176 -11.66 -0.52 19.63
N SER A 177 -11.97 -0.06 18.42
CA SER A 177 -12.29 -0.98 17.31
C SER A 177 -11.04 -1.78 16.97
N HIS A 178 -11.08 -3.10 17.05
CA HIS A 178 -9.95 -3.97 16.76
C HIS A 178 -10.45 -5.39 16.45
N VAL A 179 -9.59 -6.20 15.83
CA VAL A 179 -9.89 -7.61 15.56
C VAL A 179 -9.86 -8.45 16.84
N PRO A 180 -10.65 -9.54 16.92
CA PRO A 180 -10.80 -10.31 18.15
C PRO A 180 -9.53 -11.01 18.64
N TYR A 181 -8.49 -11.11 17.80
CA TYR A 181 -7.20 -11.71 18.16
C TYR A 181 -6.06 -11.14 17.30
N SER A 182 -4.82 -11.28 17.79
CA SER A 182 -3.60 -10.91 17.07
C SER A 182 -3.41 -11.80 15.84
N ARG A 183 -3.12 -11.21 14.68
CA ARG A 183 -2.95 -11.92 13.39
C ARG A 183 -1.51 -11.72 12.86
N PRO A 184 -0.58 -12.66 13.17
CA PRO A 184 0.79 -12.60 12.68
C PRO A 184 0.88 -12.64 11.16
N LEU A 185 1.98 -12.13 10.60
CA LEU A 185 2.21 -12.08 9.16
C LEU A 185 2.04 -13.45 8.48
N ALA A 186 2.55 -14.54 9.06
CA ALA A 186 2.40 -15.88 8.52
C ALA A 186 0.92 -16.30 8.36
N GLU A 187 0.07 -15.95 9.33
CA GLU A 187 -1.36 -16.23 9.24
C GLU A 187 -2.03 -15.38 8.15
N ARG A 188 -1.65 -14.09 8.08
CA ARG A 188 -2.14 -13.17 7.05
C ARG A 188 -1.78 -13.66 5.64
N LEU A 189 -0.54 -14.12 5.43
CA LEU A 189 -0.10 -14.73 4.18
C LEU A 189 -0.85 -16.02 3.86
N ARG A 190 -1.11 -16.87 4.86
CA ARG A 190 -1.93 -18.06 4.67
C ARG A 190 -3.36 -17.72 4.23
N ILE A 191 -3.95 -16.64 4.77
CA ILE A 191 -5.28 -16.15 4.36
C ILE A 191 -5.23 -15.52 2.96
N MET A 192 -4.12 -14.86 2.61
CA MET A 192 -3.89 -14.30 1.27
C MET A 192 -3.89 -15.39 0.20
N GLY A 193 -3.38 -16.59 0.45
CA GLY A 193 -3.05 -17.62 -0.54
C GLY A 193 -4.16 -18.13 -1.48
N ARG A 194 -5.37 -17.53 -1.46
CA ARG A 194 -6.45 -17.75 -2.44
C ARG A 194 -6.91 -19.21 -2.54
N GLY A 195 -6.91 -19.92 -1.41
CA GLY A 195 -7.41 -21.29 -1.29
C GLY A 195 -8.19 -21.50 0.00
N GLU A 196 -9.20 -22.39 -0.03
CA GLU A 196 -9.93 -22.79 1.19
C GLU A 196 -9.03 -23.56 2.18
N ASN A 197 -7.98 -24.20 1.69
CA ASN A 197 -7.00 -24.94 2.49
C ASN A 197 -5.63 -24.97 1.77
N PRO A 198 -4.55 -25.42 2.45
CA PRO A 198 -3.20 -25.42 1.87
C PRO A 198 -3.06 -26.20 0.54
N ALA A 199 -3.95 -27.18 0.27
CA ALA A 199 -3.90 -27.94 -0.98
C ALA A 199 -4.58 -27.25 -2.16
N THR A 200 -5.36 -26.19 -1.92
CA THR A 200 -6.03 -25.38 -2.95
C THR A 200 -5.48 -23.96 -3.05
N CYS A 201 -4.41 -23.67 -2.31
CA CYS A 201 -3.70 -22.41 -2.33
C CYS A 201 -2.97 -22.23 -3.68
N GLU A 202 -3.07 -21.05 -4.29
CA GLU A 202 -2.39 -20.74 -5.55
C GLU A 202 -0.87 -20.64 -5.35
N PHE A 203 -0.45 -20.17 -4.18
CA PHE A 203 0.95 -20.05 -3.81
C PHE A 203 1.45 -21.36 -3.18
N SER A 204 2.65 -21.80 -3.57
CA SER A 204 3.29 -22.93 -2.91
C SER A 204 3.72 -22.58 -1.48
N TRP A 205 3.97 -23.60 -0.66
CA TRP A 205 4.51 -23.39 0.68
C TRP A 205 5.85 -22.65 0.65
N GLU A 206 6.73 -23.05 -0.27
CA GLU A 206 8.06 -22.47 -0.47
C GLU A 206 7.97 -21.00 -0.92
N GLU A 207 7.01 -20.70 -1.81
CA GLU A 207 6.76 -19.31 -2.24
C GLU A 207 6.29 -18.44 -1.08
N MET A 208 5.36 -18.94 -0.29
CA MET A 208 4.83 -18.23 0.88
C MET A 208 5.91 -17.97 1.93
N GLU A 209 6.77 -18.96 2.20
CA GLU A 209 7.89 -18.80 3.13
C GLU A 209 8.90 -17.76 2.64
N ALA A 210 9.24 -17.78 1.34
CA ALA A 210 10.13 -16.79 0.73
C ALA A 210 9.51 -15.38 0.73
N LEU A 211 8.20 -15.27 0.47
CA LEU A 211 7.46 -14.00 0.52
C LEU A 211 7.40 -13.45 1.94
N GLU A 212 7.17 -14.31 2.94
CA GLU A 212 7.20 -13.93 4.35
C GLU A 212 8.56 -13.34 4.75
N GLU A 213 9.65 -13.98 4.33
CA GLU A 213 11.01 -13.47 4.58
C GLU A 213 11.23 -12.10 3.93
N LEU A 214 10.84 -11.95 2.66
CA LEU A 214 10.94 -10.67 1.95
C LEU A 214 10.19 -9.57 2.69
N LEU A 215 8.91 -9.79 3.02
CA LEU A 215 8.08 -8.82 3.72
C LEU A 215 8.64 -8.49 5.10
N LYS A 216 9.10 -9.47 5.89
CA LYS A 216 9.74 -9.23 7.20
C LYS A 216 10.95 -8.29 7.09
N ARG A 217 11.77 -8.44 6.05
CA ARG A 217 12.98 -7.61 5.84
C ARG A 217 12.64 -6.21 5.30
N MET A 218 11.59 -6.08 4.48
CA MET A 218 11.08 -4.79 4.01
C MET A 218 10.35 -4.02 5.10
N LEU A 219 9.69 -4.71 6.03
CA LEU A 219 8.87 -4.15 7.11
C LEU A 219 9.59 -4.18 8.46
N ALA A 220 10.93 -4.18 8.46
CA ALA A 220 11.66 -4.01 9.71
C ALA A 220 11.33 -2.63 10.30
N TYR A 221 11.02 -2.63 11.59
CA TYR A 221 10.62 -1.42 12.33
C TYR A 221 11.67 -0.32 12.20
N GLU A 222 12.92 -0.61 12.58
CA GLU A 222 14.02 0.35 12.55
C GLU A 222 14.46 0.65 11.10
N PRO A 223 14.50 1.93 10.68
CA PRO A 223 14.98 2.30 9.34
C PRO A 223 16.38 1.78 9.02
N SER A 224 17.27 1.71 10.03
CA SER A 224 18.64 1.19 9.87
C SER A 224 18.70 -0.33 9.73
N GLY A 225 17.68 -1.05 10.23
CA GLY A 225 17.56 -2.49 10.07
C GLY A 225 16.74 -2.89 8.85
N ARG A 226 16.05 -1.93 8.23
CA ARG A 226 15.22 -2.13 7.04
C ARG A 226 16.10 -2.35 5.82
N MET A 227 15.72 -3.34 5.02
CA MET A 227 16.49 -3.66 3.83
C MET A 227 16.44 -2.55 2.79
N THR A 228 17.37 -2.56 1.85
CA THR A 228 17.32 -1.70 0.67
C THR A 228 16.54 -2.36 -0.46
N THR A 229 16.04 -1.56 -1.40
CA THR A 229 15.40 -2.08 -2.63
C THR A 229 16.34 -3.00 -3.41
N HIS A 230 17.63 -2.64 -3.53
CA HIS A 230 18.61 -3.49 -4.21
C HIS A 230 18.77 -4.85 -3.52
N ALA A 231 18.81 -4.88 -2.18
CA ALA A 231 18.86 -6.13 -1.44
C ALA A 231 17.57 -6.97 -1.59
N ALA A 232 16.41 -6.32 -1.75
CA ALA A 232 15.13 -7.00 -1.95
C ALA A 232 15.11 -7.80 -3.25
N LEU A 233 15.68 -7.24 -4.33
CA LEU A 233 15.82 -7.92 -5.62
C LEU A 233 16.72 -9.17 -5.57
N GLU A 234 17.49 -9.34 -4.50
CA GLU A 234 18.42 -10.46 -4.30
C GLU A 234 17.88 -11.55 -3.36
N LEU A 235 16.67 -11.39 -2.80
CA LEU A 235 16.04 -12.42 -1.99
C LEU A 235 15.41 -13.54 -2.84
N ASP A 236 15.19 -14.67 -2.18
CA ASP A 236 14.73 -15.91 -2.81
C ASP A 236 13.38 -15.73 -3.50
N TRP A 237 12.45 -14.96 -2.92
CA TRP A 237 11.17 -14.69 -3.59
C TRP A 237 11.35 -13.97 -4.93
N MET A 238 12.19 -12.93 -4.97
CA MET A 238 12.50 -12.22 -6.21
C MET A 238 13.29 -13.10 -7.19
N LYS A 239 14.14 -14.02 -6.73
CA LYS A 239 14.91 -14.91 -7.61
C LYS A 239 14.08 -16.05 -8.18
N GLY A 240 13.18 -16.62 -7.36
CA GLY A 240 12.37 -17.79 -7.70
C GLY A 240 11.06 -17.47 -8.44
N TRP A 241 10.45 -16.31 -8.16
CA TRP A 241 9.13 -15.95 -8.70
C TRP A 241 9.13 -14.58 -9.37
N GLY A 242 9.65 -13.55 -8.69
CA GLY A 242 9.64 -12.18 -9.22
C GLY A 242 10.36 -12.02 -10.56
N ARG A 243 11.66 -12.36 -10.63
CA ARG A 243 12.48 -12.22 -11.85
C ARG A 243 12.01 -13.15 -12.97
N PRO A 244 11.68 -14.44 -12.73
CA PRO A 244 11.09 -15.27 -13.77
C PRO A 244 9.81 -14.65 -14.37
N ALA A 245 8.89 -14.16 -13.54
CA ALA A 245 7.69 -13.47 -14.02
C ALA A 245 8.02 -12.19 -14.81
N MET A 246 9.02 -11.42 -14.37
CA MET A 246 9.49 -10.23 -15.10
C MET A 246 10.11 -10.57 -16.46
N VAL A 247 10.77 -11.74 -16.60
CA VAL A 247 11.28 -12.22 -17.90
C VAL A 247 10.13 -12.70 -18.78
N GLU A 248 9.19 -13.46 -18.21
CA GLU A 248 8.00 -13.95 -18.93
C GLU A 248 7.14 -12.81 -19.48
N THR A 249 7.10 -11.67 -18.78
CA THR A 249 6.33 -10.48 -19.15
C THR A 249 7.16 -9.40 -19.86
N ASP A 250 8.36 -9.73 -20.34
CA ASP A 250 9.26 -8.83 -21.09
C ASP A 250 9.62 -7.51 -20.36
N VAL A 251 9.54 -7.49 -19.03
CA VAL A 251 9.97 -6.36 -18.20
C VAL A 251 11.50 -6.28 -18.16
N ILE A 252 12.17 -7.44 -18.12
CA ILE A 252 13.62 -7.58 -18.18
C ILE A 252 14.02 -8.69 -19.16
N SER A 253 15.21 -8.57 -19.74
CA SER A 253 15.80 -9.52 -20.68
C SER A 253 16.65 -10.60 -20.00
#